data_AF-A0A0F9PFL2-F1
#
_entry.id   AF-A0A0F9PFL2-F1
#
_cell.length_a   1.000
_cell.length_b   1.000
_cell.length_c   1.000
_cell.angle_alpha   90.00
_cell.angle_beta   90.00
_cell.angle_gamma   90.00
#
_symmetry.space_group_name_H-M   'P 1'
#
loop_
_entity.id
_entity.type
_entity.pdbx_description
1 polymer ?
#
loop_
_entity_poly.entity_id
_entity_poly.type
_entity_poly.pdbx_seq_one_letter_code
_entity_poly.pdbx_strand_id
1 'polypeptide(L)' 'MMRALDWLKELREAHIGPSSKEGTRLGIPSNSELRRWLNKGSVLINGEAPKAAEEIKFPIWQLVFFPTSTKNKTTLK' A
#
# COMPACT_ATOMS: atom_id res chain seq x y z
N MET A 1 -7.45 3.87 17.01
CA MET A 1 -7.62 3.51 15.59
C MET A 1 -6.27 3.67 14.88
N MET A 2 -6.02 2.92 13.80
CA MET A 2 -4.71 2.89 13.12
C MET A 2 -4.76 3.72 11.84
N ARG A 3 -3.70 4.50 11.56
CA ARG A 3 -3.59 5.28 10.32
C ARG A 3 -3.12 4.42 9.15
N ALA A 4 -3.54 4.77 7.94
CA ALA A 4 -3.19 4.04 6.73
C ALA A 4 -1.67 3.94 6.50
N LEU A 5 -0.93 5.02 6.78
CA LEU A 5 0.53 5.02 6.66
C LEU A 5 1.19 4.08 7.66
N ASP A 6 0.72 4.04 8.90
CA ASP A 6 1.31 3.22 9.95
C ASP A 6 1.05 1.74 9.67
N TRP A 7 -0.15 1.40 9.18
CA TRP A 7 -0.46 0.05 8.74
C TRP A 7 0.39 -0.44 7.56
N LEU A 8 0.62 0.42 6.55
CA LEU A 8 1.52 0.05 5.45
C LEU A 8 2.97 -0.13 5.89
N LYS A 9 3.42 0.56 6.95
CA LYS A 9 4.75 0.31 7.52
C LYS A 9 4.81 -1.06 8.17
N GLU A 10 3.82 -1.45 8.98
CA GLU A 10 3.78 -2.78 9.58
C GLU A 10 3.74 -3.89 8.53
N LEU A 11 2.91 -3.72 7.49
CA LEU A 11 2.81 -4.64 6.36
C LEU A 11 4.16 -4.82 5.65
N ARG A 12 4.88 -3.71 5.45
CA ARG A 12 6.22 -3.68 4.86
C ARG A 12 7.25 -4.43 5.73
N GLU A 13 7.25 -4.22 7.05
CA GLU A 13 8.12 -4.96 7.98
C GLU A 13 7.80 -6.47 7.96
N ALA A 14 6.53 -6.82 7.80
CA ALA A 14 6.08 -8.20 7.58
C ALA A 14 6.47 -8.75 6.19
N HIS A 15 7.18 -7.98 5.37
CA HIS A 15 7.59 -8.33 4.00
C HIS A 15 6.41 -8.60 3.05
N ILE A 16 5.23 -8.09 3.37
CA ILE A 16 4.03 -8.19 2.55
C ILE A 16 3.89 -6.86 1.80
N GLY A 17 4.06 -6.85 0.49
CA GLY A 17 3.99 -5.61 -0.29
C GLY A 17 4.40 -5.77 -1.75
N PRO A 18 4.16 -4.76 -2.59
CA PRO A 18 4.50 -4.82 -4.00
C PRO A 18 6.04 -4.77 -4.13
N SER A 19 6.63 -5.91 -4.44
CA SER A 19 7.99 -5.98 -4.99
C SER A 19 7.92 -5.63 -6.48
N SER A 20 8.91 -4.94 -7.02
CA SER A 20 8.92 -4.61 -8.45
C SER A 20 8.96 -5.88 -9.32
N LYS A 21 8.46 -5.78 -10.57
CA LYS A 21 8.38 -6.89 -11.52
C LYS A 21 9.73 -7.51 -11.92
N GLU A 22 10.85 -6.88 -11.58
CA GLU A 22 12.18 -7.30 -12.07
C GLU A 22 12.88 -8.35 -11.20
N GLY A 23 12.20 -8.96 -10.21
CA GLY A 23 12.74 -10.08 -9.42
C GLY A 23 14.00 -9.75 -8.59
N THR A 24 14.51 -8.54 -8.73
CA THR A 24 15.65 -7.98 -8.02
C THR A 24 15.07 -7.17 -6.88
N ARG A 25 15.55 -7.41 -5.65
CA ARG A 25 15.17 -6.70 -4.41
C ARG A 25 15.45 -5.19 -4.53
N LEU A 26 14.67 -4.47 -5.33
CA LEU A 26 14.69 -3.02 -5.37
C LEU A 26 13.85 -2.52 -4.20
N GLY A 27 14.54 -2.26 -3.09
CA GLY A 27 14.18 -1.38 -2.00
C GLY A 27 12.79 -1.60 -1.39
N ILE A 28 12.78 -2.14 -0.18
CA ILE A 28 11.67 -1.93 0.76
C ILE A 28 11.22 -0.45 0.69
N PRO A 29 9.96 -0.15 0.32
CA PRO A 29 9.55 1.22 0.04
C PRO A 29 9.73 2.10 1.27
N SER A 30 10.35 3.26 1.07
CA SER A 30 10.58 4.22 2.15
C SER A 30 9.27 4.76 2.72
N ASN A 31 9.30 5.28 3.95
CA ASN A 31 8.12 5.91 4.57
C ASN A 31 7.57 7.06 3.70
N SER A 32 8.46 7.81 3.04
CA SER A 32 8.09 8.90 2.14
C SER A 32 7.39 8.39 0.87
N GLU A 33 7.80 7.23 0.35
CA GLU A 33 7.12 6.60 -0.79
C GLU A 33 5.75 6.06 -0.43
N LEU A 34 5.61 5.36 0.70
CA LEU A 34 4.30 4.89 1.19
C LEU A 34 3.33 6.07 1.39
N ARG A 35 3.82 7.15 2.01
CA ARG A 35 3.04 8.39 2.16
C ARG A 35 2.66 8.99 0.82
N ARG A 36 3.58 9.01 -0.15
CA ARG A 36 3.32 9.49 -1.52
C ARG A 36 2.25 8.65 -2.21
N TRP A 37 2.30 7.32 -2.09
CA TRP A 37 1.34 6.43 -2.72
C TRP A 37 -0.07 6.60 -2.16
N LEU A 38 -0.21 6.66 -0.83
CA LEU A 38 -1.49 6.92 -0.17
C LEU A 38 -2.08 8.27 -0.62
N ASN A 39 -1.28 9.35 -0.56
CA ASN A 39 -1.75 10.68 -0.96
C ASN A 39 -2.04 10.82 -2.45
N LYS A 40 -1.45 9.98 -3.31
CA LYS A 40 -1.74 9.93 -4.75
C LYS A 40 -2.89 8.98 -5.11
N GLY A 41 -3.54 8.32 -4.13
CA GLY A 41 -4.56 7.30 -4.42
C GLY A 41 -3.99 6.08 -5.15
N SER A 42 -2.69 5.83 -5.02
CA SER A 42 -2.02 4.66 -5.60
C SER A 42 -2.17 3.41 -4.73
N VAL A 43 -2.87 3.50 -3.59
CA VAL A 43 -3.18 2.38 -2.72
C VAL A 43 -4.68 2.41 -2.41
N LEU A 44 -5.34 1.27 -2.53
CA LEU A 44 -6.70 1.06 -2.03
C LEU A 44 -6.67 0.06 -0.88
N ILE A 45 -7.34 0.40 0.22
CA ILE A 45 -7.56 -0.47 1.38
C ILE A 45 -9.06 -0.69 1.47
N ASN A 46 -9.52 -1.94 1.36
CA ASN A 46 -10.94 -2.31 1.31
C ASN A 46 -11.74 -1.53 0.23
N GLY A 47 -11.08 -1.16 -0.86
CA GLY A 47 -11.67 -0.37 -1.96
C GLY A 47 -11.68 1.14 -1.75
N GLU A 48 -11.35 1.65 -0.55
CA GLU A 48 -11.21 3.08 -0.28
C GLU A 48 -9.76 3.53 -0.55
N ALA A 49 -9.55 4.81 -0.93
CA ALA A 49 -8.23 5.39 -1.18
C ALA A 49 -7.82 6.32 -0.02
N PRO A 50 -7.45 5.78 1.16
CA PRO A 50 -7.18 6.62 2.32
C PRO A 50 -5.92 7.45 2.13
N LYS A 51 -5.95 8.69 2.61
CA LYS A 51 -4.74 9.52 2.74
C LYS A 51 -3.87 9.02 3.88
N ALA A 52 -2.60 9.44 3.89
CA ALA A 52 -1.64 8.96 4.87
C ALA A 52 -2.00 9.22 6.34
N ALA A 53 -2.76 10.29 6.61
CA ALA A 53 -3.22 10.64 7.96
C ALA A 53 -4.60 10.06 8.30
N GLU A 54 -5.31 9.47 7.33
CA GLU A 54 -6.64 8.91 7.53
C GLU A 54 -6.56 7.55 8.21
N GLU A 55 -7.58 7.27 9.02
CA GLU A 55 -7.72 6.01 9.74
C GLU A 55 -8.30 4.94 8.83
N ILE A 56 -7.85 3.70 8.99
CA ILE A 56 -8.36 2.55 8.23
C ILE A 56 -9.37 1.77 9.06
N LYS A 57 -10.34 1.18 8.35
CA LYS A 57 -11.39 0.36 8.95
C LYS A 57 -10.99 -1.11 8.92
N PHE A 58 -10.93 -1.72 10.09
CA PHE A 58 -10.74 -3.17 10.23
C PHE A 58 -12.09 -3.90 10.20
N PRO A 59 -12.14 -5.17 9.75
CA PRO A 59 -11.02 -5.97 9.22
C PRO A 59 -10.60 -5.55 7.80
N ILE A 60 -9.34 -5.78 7.45
CA ILE A 60 -8.82 -5.53 6.10
C ILE A 60 -8.87 -6.84 5.31
N TRP A 61 -9.57 -6.82 4.18
CA TRP A 61 -9.81 -7.98 3.32
C TRP A 61 -9.30 -7.76 1.88
N GLN A 62 -8.86 -6.55 1.55
CA GLN A 62 -8.29 -6.25 0.25
C GLN A 62 -7.31 -5.09 0.33
N LEU A 63 -6.17 -5.28 -0.32
CA LEU A 63 -5.16 -4.25 -0.53
C LEU A 63 -4.78 -4.21 -2.01
N VAL A 64 -4.95 -3.05 -2.66
CA VAL A 64 -4.62 -2.86 -4.07
C VAL A 64 -3.57 -1.79 -4.22
N PHE A 65 -2.45 -2.11 -4.86
CA PHE A 65 -1.45 -1.13 -5.28
C PHE A 65 -1.61 -0.79 -6.76
N PHE A 66 -1.41 0.48 -7.08
CA PHE A 66 -1.47 1.06 -8.42
C PHE A 66 -2.76 0.69 -9.18
N PRO A 67 -3.95 0.97 -8.61
CA PRO A 67 -5.23 0.47 -9.15
C PRO A 67 -5.53 0.94 -10.58
N THR A 68 -4.98 2.10 -10.98
CA THR A 68 -5.14 2.69 -12.32
C THR A 68 -4.17 2.11 -13.36
N SER A 69 -3.15 1.36 -12.94
CA SER A 69 -2.14 0.80 -13.84
C SER A 69 -2.54 -0.58 -14.32
N THR A 70 -2.76 -0.78 -15.61
CA THR A 70 -2.99 -2.11 -16.18
C THR A 70 -1.77 -3.02 -16.06
N LYS A 71 -0.55 -2.46 -16.12
CA LYS A 71 0.71 -3.21 -16.07
C LYS A 71 1.19 -3.45 -14.64
N ASN A 72 1.00 -2.52 -13.71
CA ASN A 72 1.63 -2.57 -12.38
C ASN A 72 0.63 -2.77 -11.23
N LYS A 73 -0.66 -2.93 -11.52
CA LYS A 73 -1.66 -3.22 -10.50
C LYS A 73 -1.34 -4.53 -9.78
N THR A 74 -1.24 -4.45 -8.47
CA THR A 74 -1.01 -5.61 -7.59
C THR A 74 -2.17 -5.67 -6.60
N THR A 75 -2.82 -6.82 -6.47
CA THR A 75 -3.91 -7.02 -5.51
C THR A 75 -3.53 -8.12 -4.53
N LEU A 76 -3.53 -7.79 -3.25
CA LEU A 76 -3.34 -8.72 -2.13
C LEU A 76 -4.70 -8.91 -1.45
N LYS A 77 -5.06 -10.17 -1.22
CA LYS A 77 -6.29 -10.61 -0.53
C LYS A 77 -5.90 -11.38 0.73
#